data_AF-A0A813EHY1-F1
#
_entry.id   AF-A0A813EHY1-F1
#
_cell.length_a   1.000
_cell.length_b   1.000
_cell.length_c   1.000
_cell.angle_alpha   90.00
_cell.angle_beta   90.00
_cell.angle_gamma   90.00
#
_symmetry.space_group_name_H-M   'P 1'
#
loop_
_entity.id
_entity.type
_entity.pdbx_description
1 polymer ?
#
loop_
_entity_poly.entity_id
_entity_poly.type
_entity_poly.pdbx_seq_one_letter_code
_entity_poly.pdbx_strand_id
1 'polypeptide(L)'
;CERERQQFREACSRPPRTALRVNALKLGSRTPDSWAQAARDSFGWRLQPVPWAPTGFFVSAGQATLGQVPGHLCGEFFLQEATSLLPPEALWALLRRTPSKTGEAFAILDLCAAPGGKATHLAALLGSRGVLVASDLSDARSRALRANLVASGAMNAVIAKGDGALAGKSWPGGFDGILLDAPCTGQGTVRKNRAVLRQWPTQFLVSVTRQQARLLRSAWQALRPGGVLVYSTCSLTWHENEAILEEFLRERGDEAAVEDLSFLPGVGAAVSSRGFLRVWPHSFDTDGFFLAALRKRSRSECEHRPLDSRLRSVCGSFSLEPLEPEADVRIRSSLLAVLGSDSDRQAFCSGSELRLGCNSTGGEVWLVPRAFASSTRTRSVEAAFDVAAAKVMELCSSSDRAFSAVAAGATAAFNPRPSSCSGLVEDAAAYNALLDACADDEKLGLAAAELWKRRMSTAGVAPDSATFGALLKAAARCEDCDAARRWFRAMEAAGIPGDVVKYSTVCDAHARAGDMLGAEAWLQSLRGARLRPNVVSFSSLLKACERAAEPHRAVLWLKRLCQVEEFRPNAPCYAAVARAYGAAGDPQAARRARAAS
;
A
#
# COMPACT_ATOMS: atom_id res chain seq x y z
N CYS A 1 -21.29 1.68 -35.75
CA CYS A 1 -22.33 1.22 -34.81
C CYS A 1 -22.34 -0.28 -34.56
N GLU A 2 -22.81 -1.17 -35.44
CA GLU A 2 -22.92 -2.60 -35.05
C GLU A 2 -21.57 -3.34 -35.00
N ARG A 3 -20.68 -3.09 -35.96
CA ARG A 3 -19.31 -3.67 -35.97
C ARG A 3 -18.51 -3.32 -34.71
N GLU A 4 -18.58 -2.05 -34.29
CA GLU A 4 -17.89 -1.55 -33.09
C GLU A 4 -18.47 -2.17 -31.82
N ARG A 5 -19.80 -2.30 -31.73
CA ARG A 5 -20.48 -3.00 -30.65
C ARG A 5 -20.06 -4.47 -30.56
N GLN A 6 -19.91 -5.14 -31.71
CA GLN A 6 -19.41 -6.51 -31.76
C GLN A 6 -17.96 -6.59 -31.26
N GLN A 7 -17.08 -5.73 -31.75
CA GLN A 7 -15.69 -5.65 -31.29
C GLN A 7 -15.58 -5.39 -29.79
N PHE A 8 -16.40 -4.48 -29.26
CA PHE A 8 -16.49 -4.22 -27.82
C PHE A 8 -16.87 -5.48 -27.04
N ARG A 9 -17.91 -6.21 -27.48
CA ARG A 9 -18.34 -7.47 -26.83
C ARG A 9 -17.25 -8.54 -26.88
N GLU A 10 -16.57 -8.67 -28.00
CA GLU A 10 -15.47 -9.62 -28.20
C GLU A 10 -14.24 -9.29 -27.35
N ALA A 11 -13.93 -8.00 -27.14
CA ALA A 11 -12.87 -7.58 -26.23
C ALA A 11 -13.26 -7.84 -24.77
N CYS A 12 -14.49 -7.49 -24.39
CA CYS A 12 -15.02 -7.71 -23.05
C CYS A 12 -15.14 -9.19 -22.66
N SER A 13 -15.18 -10.10 -23.63
CA SER A 13 -15.22 -11.55 -23.36
C SER A 13 -13.87 -12.15 -23.01
N ARG A 14 -12.76 -11.44 -23.26
CA ARG A 14 -11.38 -11.90 -23.04
C ARG A 14 -10.74 -11.19 -21.84
N PRO A 15 -9.83 -11.85 -21.10
CA PRO A 15 -9.09 -11.19 -20.03
C PRO A 15 -8.26 -10.01 -20.57
N PRO A 16 -8.03 -8.97 -19.78
CA PRO A 16 -7.17 -7.87 -20.20
C PRO A 16 -5.71 -8.29 -20.14
N ARG A 17 -4.88 -7.63 -20.95
CA ARG A 17 -3.45 -7.82 -20.92
C ARG A 17 -2.90 -7.44 -19.53
N THR A 18 -2.05 -8.30 -18.98
CA THR A 18 -1.33 -7.97 -17.76
C THR A 18 -0.33 -6.86 -18.04
N ALA A 19 -0.31 -5.86 -17.15
CA ALA A 19 0.63 -4.77 -17.20
C ALA A 19 1.31 -4.56 -15.84
N LEU A 20 2.49 -3.98 -15.90
CA LEU A 20 3.28 -3.58 -14.75
C LEU A 20 3.86 -2.19 -14.97
N ARG A 21 4.23 -1.52 -13.89
CA ARG A 21 4.96 -0.26 -13.89
C ARG A 21 6.25 -0.40 -13.12
N VAL A 22 7.37 -0.14 -13.75
CA VAL A 22 8.67 -0.08 -13.09
C VAL A 22 8.72 1.13 -12.16
N ASN A 23 9.30 0.96 -10.97
CA ASN A 23 9.45 2.03 -10.01
C ASN A 23 10.71 2.84 -10.30
N ALA A 24 10.52 4.06 -10.80
CA ALA A 24 11.61 4.97 -11.12
C ALA A 24 12.52 5.29 -9.93
N LEU A 25 11.99 5.27 -8.69
CA LEU A 25 12.78 5.52 -7.48
C LEU A 25 13.81 4.42 -7.18
N LYS A 26 13.64 3.22 -7.75
CA LYS A 26 14.50 2.04 -7.51
C LYS A 26 15.33 1.63 -8.72
N LEU A 27 15.33 2.43 -9.77
CA LEU A 27 16.12 2.14 -10.97
C LEU A 27 17.62 2.34 -10.75
N GLY A 28 18.02 3.25 -9.86
CA GLY A 28 19.42 3.65 -9.70
C GLY A 28 19.92 4.31 -10.99
N SER A 29 21.02 3.79 -11.55
CA SER A 29 21.57 4.22 -12.84
C SER A 29 20.88 3.61 -14.07
N ARG A 30 19.91 2.70 -13.88
CA ARG A 30 19.21 2.01 -14.97
C ARG A 30 18.12 2.89 -15.60
N THR A 31 17.86 2.67 -16.88
CA THR A 31 16.64 3.15 -17.55
C THR A 31 15.52 2.09 -17.48
N PRO A 32 14.24 2.47 -17.64
CA PRO A 32 13.15 1.49 -17.74
C PRO A 32 13.38 0.42 -18.81
N ASP A 33 13.94 0.80 -19.97
CA ASP A 33 14.25 -0.13 -21.06
C ASP A 33 15.37 -1.12 -20.68
N SER A 34 16.43 -0.63 -20.02
CA SER A 34 17.51 -1.50 -19.54
C SER A 34 17.04 -2.46 -18.45
N TRP A 35 16.12 -2.01 -17.57
CA TRP A 35 15.47 -2.88 -16.59
C TRP A 35 14.60 -3.93 -17.28
N ALA A 36 13.83 -3.54 -18.29
CA ALA A 36 13.00 -4.46 -19.05
C ALA A 36 13.86 -5.49 -19.77
N GLN A 37 14.99 -5.09 -20.34
CA GLN A 37 15.93 -6.02 -20.96
C GLN A 37 16.46 -7.05 -19.95
N ALA A 38 16.93 -6.59 -18.78
CA ALA A 38 17.39 -7.49 -17.71
C ALA A 38 16.28 -8.47 -17.26
N ALA A 39 15.03 -8.03 -17.22
CA ALA A 39 13.90 -8.89 -16.88
C ALA A 39 13.58 -9.92 -17.98
N ARG A 40 13.77 -9.59 -19.27
CA ARG A 40 13.69 -10.54 -20.38
C ARG A 40 14.76 -11.62 -20.24
N ASP A 41 15.99 -11.21 -19.98
CA ASP A 41 17.14 -12.11 -19.92
C ASP A 41 17.09 -13.02 -18.68
N SER A 42 16.65 -12.48 -17.54
CA SER A 42 16.66 -13.22 -16.26
C SER A 42 15.42 -14.10 -16.06
N PHE A 43 14.25 -13.66 -16.52
CA PHE A 43 12.98 -14.34 -16.25
C PHE A 43 12.28 -14.87 -17.50
N GLY A 44 12.82 -14.62 -18.69
CA GLY A 44 12.19 -15.01 -19.96
C GLY A 44 10.88 -14.27 -20.25
N TRP A 45 10.63 -13.13 -19.59
CA TRP A 45 9.40 -12.38 -19.77
C TRP A 45 9.35 -11.73 -21.15
N ARG A 46 8.15 -11.64 -21.73
CA ARG A 46 7.92 -10.78 -22.90
C ARG A 46 7.32 -9.46 -22.43
N LEU A 47 8.12 -8.41 -22.53
CA LEU A 47 7.74 -7.04 -22.15
C LEU A 47 7.56 -6.18 -23.39
N GLN A 48 6.38 -5.57 -23.53
CA GLN A 48 6.06 -4.59 -24.56
C GLN A 48 5.76 -3.23 -23.91
N PRO A 49 6.38 -2.12 -24.35
CA PRO A 49 6.12 -0.81 -23.77
C PRO A 49 4.66 -0.39 -23.85
N VAL A 50 4.17 0.28 -22.80
CA VAL A 50 2.87 0.98 -22.82
C VAL A 50 3.10 2.36 -23.43
N PRO A 51 2.41 2.73 -24.53
CA PRO A 51 2.74 3.95 -25.28
C PRO A 51 2.74 5.23 -24.44
N TRP A 52 1.75 5.40 -23.58
CA TRP A 52 1.53 6.62 -22.79
C TRP A 52 2.31 6.66 -21.46
N ALA A 53 3.10 5.63 -21.13
CA ALA A 53 3.78 5.55 -19.84
C ALA A 53 5.19 4.98 -20.02
N PRO A 54 6.26 5.81 -19.94
CA PRO A 54 7.65 5.38 -20.14
C PRO A 54 8.12 4.28 -19.17
N THR A 55 7.49 4.18 -18.00
CA THR A 55 7.78 3.14 -17.00
C THR A 55 6.84 1.93 -17.09
N GLY A 56 5.87 1.96 -18.00
CA GLY A 56 4.83 0.95 -18.14
C GLY A 56 5.17 -0.12 -19.18
N PHE A 57 4.92 -1.38 -18.83
CA PHE A 57 5.09 -2.50 -19.74
C PHE A 57 3.90 -3.47 -19.65
N PHE A 58 3.37 -3.87 -20.80
CA PHE A 58 2.59 -5.09 -20.91
C PHE A 58 3.51 -6.29 -20.77
N VAL A 59 3.10 -7.27 -19.97
CA VAL A 59 3.92 -8.42 -19.61
C VAL A 59 3.21 -9.73 -19.96
N SER A 60 3.96 -10.66 -20.55
CA SER A 60 3.58 -12.07 -20.65
C SER A 60 4.65 -12.91 -19.98
N ALA A 61 4.33 -13.43 -18.79
CA ALA A 61 5.27 -14.10 -17.89
C ALA A 61 5.16 -15.64 -17.89
N GLY A 62 4.44 -16.23 -18.84
CA GLY A 62 4.21 -17.68 -18.88
C GLY A 62 3.48 -18.16 -17.62
N GLN A 63 4.08 -19.10 -16.89
CA GLN A 63 3.53 -19.67 -15.64
C GLN A 63 3.95 -18.91 -14.36
N ALA A 64 4.85 -17.92 -14.44
CA ALA A 64 5.34 -17.24 -13.24
C ALA A 64 4.29 -16.31 -12.62
N THR A 65 4.07 -16.44 -11.31
CA THR A 65 3.19 -15.54 -10.55
C THR A 65 3.92 -14.24 -10.28
N LEU A 66 3.68 -13.23 -11.13
CA LEU A 66 4.30 -11.91 -11.05
C LEU A 66 4.17 -11.23 -9.68
N GLY A 67 3.10 -11.52 -8.92
CA GLY A 67 2.90 -10.97 -7.58
C GLY A 67 3.81 -11.54 -6.49
N GLN A 68 4.58 -12.60 -6.80
CA GLN A 68 5.40 -13.32 -5.82
C GLN A 68 6.89 -13.18 -6.09
N VAL A 69 7.27 -12.54 -7.20
CA VAL A 69 8.68 -12.34 -7.51
C VAL A 69 9.27 -11.29 -6.56
N PRO A 70 10.53 -11.46 -6.12
CA PRO A 70 11.16 -10.55 -5.17
C PRO A 70 11.10 -9.08 -5.60
N GLY A 71 11.24 -8.79 -6.90
CA GLY A 71 11.13 -7.43 -7.42
C GLY A 71 9.77 -6.78 -7.16
N HIS A 72 8.68 -7.53 -7.18
CA HIS A 72 7.36 -6.99 -6.84
C HIS A 72 7.24 -6.70 -5.33
N LEU A 73 7.66 -7.67 -4.50
CA LEU A 73 7.62 -7.56 -3.03
C LEU A 73 8.51 -6.43 -2.50
N CYS A 74 9.64 -6.19 -3.17
CA CYS A 74 10.55 -5.09 -2.87
C CYS A 74 10.16 -3.79 -3.58
N GLY A 75 9.00 -3.71 -4.23
CA GLY A 75 8.51 -2.48 -4.87
C GLY A 75 9.38 -1.97 -6.04
N GLU A 76 10.15 -2.83 -6.71
CA GLU A 76 10.86 -2.48 -7.95
C GLU A 76 9.89 -2.27 -9.12
N PHE A 77 8.74 -2.93 -9.07
CA PHE A 77 7.64 -2.68 -10.00
C PHE A 77 6.28 -2.96 -9.36
N PHE A 78 5.26 -2.29 -9.87
CA PHE A 78 3.88 -2.38 -9.40
C PHE A 78 3.00 -3.05 -10.46
N LEU A 79 2.20 -4.03 -10.07
CA LEU A 79 1.21 -4.64 -10.95
C LEU A 79 -0.05 -3.79 -10.97
N GLN A 80 -0.37 -3.22 -12.13
CA GLN A 80 -1.59 -2.41 -12.31
C GLN A 80 -2.00 -2.36 -13.78
N GLU A 81 -3.21 -1.89 -14.03
CA GLU A 81 -3.74 -1.69 -15.38
C GLU A 81 -2.89 -0.70 -16.15
N ALA A 82 -2.71 -0.95 -17.45
CA ALA A 82 -2.11 0.04 -18.35
C ALA A 82 -2.90 1.36 -18.35
N THR A 83 -4.24 1.30 -18.26
CA THR A 83 -5.10 2.49 -18.16
C THR A 83 -4.94 3.25 -16.85
N SER A 84 -4.64 2.57 -15.74
CA SER A 84 -4.34 3.20 -14.44
C SER A 84 -3.04 4.02 -14.46
N LEU A 85 -2.21 3.90 -15.51
CA LEU A 85 -1.01 4.74 -15.72
C LEU A 85 -1.34 6.12 -16.30
N LEU A 86 -2.45 6.26 -17.01
CA LEU A 86 -2.81 7.50 -17.71
C LEU A 86 -2.98 8.71 -16.78
N PRO A 87 -3.70 8.62 -15.63
CA PRO A 87 -3.97 9.81 -14.84
C PRO A 87 -2.71 10.47 -14.23
N PRO A 88 -1.77 9.71 -13.62
CA PRO A 88 -0.51 10.31 -13.15
C PRO A 88 0.33 10.92 -14.27
N GLU A 89 0.44 10.26 -15.43
CA GLU A 89 1.22 10.74 -16.58
C GLU A 89 0.61 12.03 -17.15
N ALA A 90 -0.71 12.09 -17.28
CA ALA A 90 -1.43 13.28 -17.72
C ALA A 90 -1.23 14.46 -16.77
N LEU A 91 -1.42 14.24 -15.46
CA LEU A 91 -1.25 15.27 -14.45
C LEU A 91 0.18 15.82 -14.47
N TRP A 92 1.17 14.93 -14.47
CA TRP A 92 2.58 15.31 -14.46
C TRP A 92 2.99 16.08 -15.72
N ALA A 93 2.59 15.62 -16.90
CA ALA A 93 2.91 16.31 -18.14
C ALA A 93 2.29 17.71 -18.22
N LEU A 94 1.07 17.90 -17.72
CA LEU A 94 0.40 19.20 -17.67
C LEU A 94 1.02 20.15 -16.64
N LEU A 95 1.44 19.62 -15.48
CA LEU A 95 2.14 20.42 -14.47
C LEU A 95 3.48 20.93 -14.99
N ARG A 96 4.27 20.08 -15.67
CA ARG A 96 5.55 20.47 -16.27
C ARG A 96 5.45 21.52 -17.38
N ARG A 97 4.27 21.63 -18.02
CA ARG A 97 3.98 22.66 -19.03
C ARG A 97 3.49 23.97 -18.42
N THR A 98 3.16 23.98 -17.13
CA THR A 98 2.72 25.19 -16.45
C THR A 98 3.94 26.08 -16.24
N PRO A 99 3.92 27.37 -16.63
CA PRO A 99 4.99 28.30 -16.32
C PRO A 99 5.02 28.54 -14.79
N SER A 100 5.72 27.70 -14.04
CA SER A 100 6.20 28.06 -12.71
C SER A 100 7.61 28.59 -12.84
N LYS A 101 8.03 29.44 -11.89
CA LYS A 101 9.44 29.84 -11.78
C LYS A 101 10.26 28.56 -11.72
N THR A 102 11.13 28.38 -12.71
CA THR A 102 12.01 27.23 -12.87
C THR A 102 12.70 26.93 -11.53
N GLY A 103 12.37 25.79 -10.91
CA GLY A 103 12.91 25.35 -9.63
C GLY A 103 11.90 25.13 -8.50
N GLU A 104 10.62 25.53 -8.63
CA GLU A 104 9.63 25.32 -7.57
C GLU A 104 9.14 23.86 -7.45
N ALA A 105 9.06 23.37 -6.21
CA ALA A 105 8.48 22.09 -5.82
C ALA A 105 6.96 22.05 -6.05
N PHE A 106 6.42 20.91 -6.50
CA PHE A 106 4.97 20.72 -6.63
C PHE A 106 4.37 20.01 -5.42
N ALA A 107 3.20 20.49 -4.98
CA ALA A 107 2.30 19.81 -4.08
C ALA A 107 1.15 19.17 -4.87
N ILE A 108 1.05 17.85 -4.80
CA ILE A 108 -0.01 17.06 -5.44
C ILE A 108 -0.90 16.39 -4.40
N LEU A 109 -2.21 16.40 -4.61
CA LEU A 109 -3.17 15.62 -3.83
C LEU A 109 -3.71 14.46 -4.68
N ASP A 110 -3.53 13.22 -4.22
CA ASP A 110 -4.30 12.06 -4.68
C ASP A 110 -5.48 11.87 -3.73
N LEU A 111 -6.69 12.22 -4.18
CA LEU A 111 -7.87 12.35 -3.33
C LEU A 111 -8.51 11.01 -2.95
N CYS A 112 -8.22 9.95 -3.70
CA CYS A 112 -8.77 8.60 -3.51
C CYS A 112 -7.67 7.57 -3.74
N ALA A 113 -6.62 7.66 -2.93
CA ALA A 113 -5.31 7.09 -3.22
C ALA A 113 -5.20 5.57 -3.06
N ALA A 114 -6.02 4.95 -2.21
CA ALA A 114 -5.84 3.53 -1.94
C ALA A 114 -6.29 2.66 -3.14
N PRO A 115 -5.60 1.54 -3.45
CA PRO A 115 -4.55 0.90 -2.67
C PRO A 115 -3.13 1.44 -2.90
N GLY A 116 -2.93 2.49 -3.70
CA GLY A 116 -1.63 3.19 -3.83
C GLY A 116 -0.91 3.02 -5.17
N GLY A 117 -1.49 2.37 -6.16
CA GLY A 117 -0.87 2.24 -7.49
C GLY A 117 -0.59 3.60 -8.16
N LYS A 118 -1.59 4.50 -8.15
CA LYS A 118 -1.46 5.87 -8.70
C LYS A 118 -0.65 6.77 -7.79
N ALA A 119 -0.84 6.69 -6.47
CA ALA A 119 -0.06 7.42 -5.48
C ALA A 119 1.46 7.13 -5.58
N THR A 120 1.86 5.86 -5.63
CA THR A 120 3.28 5.49 -5.83
C THR A 120 3.81 5.96 -7.18
N HIS A 121 2.94 6.12 -8.19
CA HIS A 121 3.33 6.69 -9.48
C HIS A 121 3.66 8.17 -9.34
N LEU A 122 2.75 8.93 -8.76
CA LEU A 122 2.89 10.37 -8.54
C LEU A 122 4.11 10.66 -7.66
N ALA A 123 4.31 9.89 -6.59
CA ALA A 123 5.48 9.99 -5.73
C ALA A 123 6.79 9.81 -6.52
N ALA A 124 6.84 8.80 -7.40
CA ALA A 124 8.00 8.55 -8.24
C ALA A 124 8.23 9.66 -9.28
N LEU A 125 7.16 10.22 -9.86
CA LEU A 125 7.24 11.32 -10.82
C LEU A 125 7.71 12.63 -10.17
N LEU A 126 7.27 12.90 -8.93
CA LEU A 126 7.68 14.07 -8.15
C LEU A 126 9.16 14.01 -7.71
N GLY A 127 9.71 12.80 -7.54
CA GLY A 127 11.08 12.60 -7.06
C GLY A 127 11.35 13.28 -5.71
N SER A 128 12.57 13.73 -5.47
CA SER A 128 12.98 14.37 -4.21
C SER A 128 12.48 15.81 -4.02
N ARG A 129 11.82 16.40 -5.04
CA ARG A 129 11.55 17.85 -5.10
C ARG A 129 10.09 18.24 -4.90
N GLY A 130 9.19 17.31 -4.59
CA GLY A 130 7.76 17.61 -4.44
C GLY A 130 7.16 16.93 -3.22
N VAL A 131 5.88 17.19 -2.96
CA VAL A 131 5.11 16.47 -1.93
C VAL A 131 3.85 15.88 -2.55
N LEU A 132 3.57 14.64 -2.19
CA LEU A 132 2.30 13.98 -2.46
C LEU A 132 1.51 13.90 -1.16
N VAL A 133 0.26 14.35 -1.16
CA VAL A 133 -0.73 14.01 -0.13
C VAL A 133 -1.63 12.93 -0.72
N ALA A 134 -1.57 11.73 -0.16
CA ALA A 134 -2.36 10.57 -0.56
C ALA A 134 -3.48 10.36 0.46
N SER A 135 -4.71 10.69 0.07
CA SER A 135 -5.90 10.64 0.92
C SER A 135 -6.80 9.46 0.59
N ASP A 136 -7.29 8.74 1.59
CA ASP A 136 -8.39 7.78 1.44
C ASP A 136 -9.29 7.78 2.68
N LEU A 137 -10.58 7.49 2.48
CA LEU A 137 -11.57 7.45 3.56
C LEU A 137 -11.48 6.17 4.39
N SER A 138 -11.03 5.05 3.81
CA SER A 138 -11.13 3.72 4.42
C SER A 138 -9.87 3.31 5.17
N ASP A 139 -10.00 3.08 6.49
CA ASP A 139 -8.91 2.57 7.33
C ASP A 139 -8.30 1.26 6.81
N ALA A 140 -9.15 0.34 6.37
CA ALA A 140 -8.70 -0.96 5.86
C ALA A 140 -7.86 -0.80 4.59
N ARG A 141 -8.25 0.12 3.69
CA ARG A 141 -7.54 0.36 2.43
C ARG A 141 -6.29 1.22 2.62
N SER A 142 -6.27 2.12 3.60
CA SER A 142 -5.10 2.93 3.96
C SER A 142 -3.91 2.10 4.44
N ARG A 143 -4.12 0.90 4.98
CA ARG A 143 -3.03 -0.04 5.28
C ARG A 143 -2.29 -0.52 4.02
N ALA A 144 -3.04 -0.86 2.97
CA ALA A 144 -2.46 -1.25 1.69
C ALA A 144 -1.73 -0.08 1.02
N LEU A 145 -2.32 1.13 1.07
CA LEU A 145 -1.68 2.36 0.61
C LEU A 145 -0.33 2.58 1.31
N ARG A 146 -0.30 2.47 2.64
CA ARG A 146 0.93 2.60 3.44
C ARG A 146 1.97 1.55 3.03
N ALA A 147 1.59 0.29 2.97
CA ALA A 147 2.50 -0.79 2.59
C ALA A 147 3.11 -0.54 1.20
N ASN A 148 2.31 -0.10 0.24
CA ASN A 148 2.77 0.15 -1.13
C ASN A 148 3.68 1.37 -1.25
N LEU A 149 3.41 2.47 -0.53
CA LEU A 149 4.27 3.66 -0.51
C LEU A 149 5.62 3.38 0.17
N VAL A 150 5.61 2.62 1.27
CA VAL A 150 6.83 2.19 1.97
C VAL A 150 7.63 1.25 1.08
N ALA A 151 7.00 0.20 0.53
CA ALA A 151 7.67 -0.74 -0.37
C ALA A 151 8.25 -0.03 -1.60
N SER A 152 7.59 1.00 -2.14
CA SER A 152 8.10 1.78 -3.27
C SER A 152 9.26 2.72 -2.90
N GLY A 153 9.52 2.98 -1.61
CA GLY A 153 10.51 3.96 -1.17
C GLY A 153 10.07 5.42 -1.39
N ALA A 154 8.76 5.68 -1.41
CA ALA A 154 8.22 7.02 -1.61
C ALA A 154 8.34 7.87 -0.33
N MET A 155 9.48 8.55 -0.17
CA MET A 155 9.74 9.40 1.01
C MET A 155 9.03 10.76 0.98
N ASN A 156 8.52 11.15 -0.18
CA ASN A 156 7.85 12.42 -0.43
C ASN A 156 6.32 12.35 -0.31
N ALA A 157 5.78 11.25 0.24
CA ALA A 157 4.35 11.01 0.34
C ALA A 157 3.85 11.09 1.79
N VAL A 158 2.73 11.78 1.98
CA VAL A 158 2.00 11.92 3.22
C VAL A 158 0.68 11.19 3.08
N ILE A 159 0.31 10.36 4.07
CA ILE A 159 -0.98 9.66 4.06
C ILE A 159 -1.96 10.42 4.93
N ALA A 160 -3.01 10.96 4.31
CA ALA A 160 -4.10 11.61 5.03
C ALA A 160 -5.31 10.67 5.11
N LYS A 161 -5.96 10.62 6.27
CA LYS A 161 -7.27 9.95 6.40
C LYS A 161 -8.34 11.03 6.42
N GLY A 162 -9.28 10.98 5.49
CA GLY A 162 -10.38 11.94 5.48
C GLY A 162 -11.41 11.69 4.39
N ASP A 163 -12.59 12.27 4.59
CA ASP A 163 -13.57 12.38 3.51
C ASP A 163 -13.04 13.38 2.47
N GLY A 164 -12.77 12.89 1.26
CA GLY A 164 -12.31 13.73 0.16
C GLY A 164 -13.27 14.88 -0.17
N ALA A 165 -14.55 14.79 0.21
CA ALA A 165 -15.50 15.90 0.06
C ALA A 165 -15.16 17.10 0.97
N LEU A 166 -14.30 16.93 1.97
CA LEU A 166 -13.83 17.99 2.87
C LEU A 166 -12.46 18.57 2.49
N ALA A 167 -11.78 18.02 1.47
CA ALA A 167 -10.45 18.49 1.06
C ALA A 167 -10.43 19.97 0.69
N GLY A 168 -11.44 20.45 -0.03
CA GLY A 168 -11.59 21.85 -0.43
C GLY A 168 -11.73 22.83 0.74
N LYS A 169 -12.38 22.39 1.82
CA LYS A 169 -12.51 23.19 3.05
C LYS A 169 -11.24 23.14 3.89
N SER A 170 -10.60 21.98 3.93
CA SER A 170 -9.40 21.75 4.74
C SER A 170 -8.18 22.43 4.14
N TRP A 171 -8.07 22.44 2.80
CA TRP A 171 -6.88 22.85 2.06
C TRP A 171 -7.21 23.77 0.88
N PRO A 172 -7.93 24.87 1.08
CA PRO A 172 -8.36 25.75 -0.01
C PRO A 172 -7.16 26.30 -0.78
N GLY A 173 -7.09 26.00 -2.09
CA GLY A 173 -5.98 26.42 -2.94
C GLY A 173 -4.61 25.86 -2.56
N GLY A 174 -4.55 24.77 -1.80
CA GLY A 174 -3.31 24.20 -1.26
C GLY A 174 -2.44 23.44 -2.27
N PHE A 175 -3.01 23.00 -3.40
CA PHE A 175 -2.34 22.06 -4.30
C PHE A 175 -2.13 22.61 -5.71
N ASP A 176 -0.96 22.33 -6.28
CA ASP A 176 -0.62 22.64 -7.68
C ASP A 176 -1.29 21.67 -8.64
N GLY A 177 -1.36 20.40 -8.24
CA GLY A 177 -2.00 19.32 -8.97
C GLY A 177 -2.92 18.51 -8.09
N ILE A 178 -4.04 18.04 -8.63
CA ILE A 178 -4.92 17.11 -7.94
C ILE A 178 -5.27 15.98 -8.88
N LEU A 179 -5.14 14.75 -8.39
CA LEU A 179 -5.68 13.56 -9.02
C LEU A 179 -6.93 13.12 -8.25
N LEU A 180 -8.07 13.13 -8.94
CA LEU A 180 -9.33 12.54 -8.48
C LEU A 180 -9.63 11.31 -9.34
N ASP A 181 -9.10 10.16 -8.92
CA ASP A 181 -9.54 8.86 -9.42
C ASP A 181 -10.81 8.44 -8.68
N ALA A 182 -11.96 8.86 -9.19
CA ALA A 182 -13.18 8.87 -8.42
C ALA A 182 -13.75 7.45 -8.25
N PRO A 183 -14.30 7.11 -7.06
CA PRO A 183 -15.01 5.86 -6.87
C PRO A 183 -16.15 5.77 -7.89
N CYS A 184 -16.21 4.65 -8.61
CA CYS A 184 -17.00 4.50 -9.83
C CYS A 184 -17.77 3.17 -9.83
N THR A 185 -18.73 3.00 -10.74
CA THR A 185 -19.48 1.73 -10.91
C THR A 185 -18.61 0.57 -11.41
N GLY A 186 -17.41 0.86 -11.92
CA GLY A 186 -16.41 -0.13 -12.31
C GLY A 186 -16.66 -0.79 -13.65
N GLN A 187 -17.58 -0.30 -14.49
CA GLN A 187 -18.00 -0.97 -15.73
C GLN A 187 -16.86 -1.20 -16.73
N GLY A 188 -15.85 -0.33 -16.74
CA GLY A 188 -14.65 -0.50 -17.56
C GLY A 188 -13.82 -1.73 -17.18
N THR A 189 -14.00 -2.27 -15.96
CA THR A 189 -13.29 -3.46 -15.45
C THR A 189 -14.00 -4.77 -15.73
N VAL A 190 -15.04 -4.79 -16.58
CA VAL A 190 -15.86 -5.98 -16.88
C VAL A 190 -15.03 -7.20 -17.34
N ARG A 191 -13.87 -6.95 -17.98
CA ARG A 191 -12.92 -8.00 -18.40
C ARG A 191 -12.30 -8.76 -17.23
N LYS A 192 -12.21 -8.13 -16.05
CA LYS A 192 -11.69 -8.70 -14.80
C LYS A 192 -12.78 -9.16 -13.87
N ASN A 193 -13.78 -8.31 -13.68
CA ASN A 193 -14.86 -8.54 -12.74
C ASN A 193 -16.19 -8.45 -13.46
N ARG A 194 -16.70 -9.60 -13.94
CA ARG A 194 -18.01 -9.65 -14.60
C ARG A 194 -19.18 -9.32 -13.66
N ALA A 195 -18.98 -9.36 -12.34
CA ALA A 195 -20.04 -9.05 -11.38
C ALA A 195 -20.49 -7.58 -11.46
N VAL A 196 -19.66 -6.68 -12.00
CA VAL A 196 -20.02 -5.25 -12.19
C VAL A 196 -21.25 -5.07 -13.08
N LEU A 197 -21.51 -6.00 -14.00
CA LEU A 197 -22.70 -5.98 -14.86
C LEU A 197 -24.02 -6.20 -14.08
N ARG A 198 -23.95 -6.78 -12.88
CA ARG A 198 -25.12 -7.02 -12.01
C ARG A 198 -25.40 -5.86 -11.06
N GLN A 199 -24.46 -4.91 -10.92
CA GLN A 199 -24.53 -3.79 -9.97
C GLN A 199 -25.26 -2.56 -10.59
N TRP A 200 -26.40 -2.80 -11.23
CA TRP A 200 -27.11 -1.82 -12.05
C TRP A 200 -28.46 -1.25 -11.50
N PRO A 201 -28.76 -1.18 -10.18
CA PRO A 201 -29.91 -0.40 -9.75
C PRO A 201 -29.69 1.08 -10.05
N THR A 202 -30.67 1.76 -10.64
CA THR A 202 -30.64 3.23 -10.89
C THR A 202 -30.26 4.02 -9.64
N GLN A 203 -30.68 3.57 -8.46
CA GLN A 203 -30.34 4.19 -7.18
C GLN A 203 -28.83 4.17 -6.86
N PHE A 204 -28.12 3.10 -7.23
CA PHE A 204 -26.68 3.00 -7.05
C PHE A 204 -25.93 3.96 -7.97
N LEU A 205 -26.33 4.05 -9.24
CA LEU A 205 -25.74 5.01 -10.17
C LEU A 205 -25.93 6.45 -9.65
N VAL A 206 -27.13 6.79 -9.17
CA VAL A 206 -27.44 8.11 -8.62
C VAL A 206 -26.62 8.43 -7.37
N SER A 207 -26.35 7.47 -6.48
CA SER A 207 -25.53 7.72 -5.28
C SER A 207 -24.06 7.94 -5.65
N VAL A 208 -23.54 7.14 -6.58
CA VAL A 208 -22.15 7.25 -7.07
C VAL A 208 -21.92 8.59 -7.77
N THR A 209 -22.80 9.01 -8.68
CA THR A 209 -22.64 10.29 -9.39
C THR A 209 -22.73 11.49 -8.45
N ARG A 210 -23.62 11.47 -7.45
CA ARG A 210 -23.65 12.50 -6.40
C ARG A 210 -22.35 12.56 -5.61
N GLN A 211 -21.77 11.42 -5.26
CA GLN A 211 -20.50 11.37 -4.54
C GLN A 211 -19.36 11.93 -5.40
N GLN A 212 -19.26 11.50 -6.66
CA GLN A 212 -18.27 11.99 -7.62
C GLN A 212 -18.36 13.51 -7.81
N ALA A 213 -19.57 14.05 -7.95
CA ALA A 213 -19.78 15.49 -8.10
C ALA A 213 -19.41 16.29 -6.83
N ARG A 214 -19.58 15.71 -5.63
CA ARG A 214 -19.12 16.32 -4.37
C ARG A 214 -17.59 16.34 -4.28
N LEU A 215 -16.95 15.21 -4.61
CA LEU A 215 -15.49 15.09 -4.64
C LEU A 215 -14.88 16.06 -5.66
N LEU A 216 -15.46 16.17 -6.85
CA LEU A 216 -14.99 17.08 -7.90
C LEU A 216 -15.04 18.54 -7.45
N ARG A 217 -16.14 18.98 -6.83
CA ARG A 217 -16.26 20.34 -6.30
C ARG A 217 -15.28 20.61 -5.15
N SER A 218 -15.03 19.63 -4.29
CA SER A 218 -14.07 19.74 -3.19
C SER A 218 -12.63 19.81 -3.69
N ALA A 219 -12.26 18.93 -4.62
CA ALA A 219 -10.98 18.96 -5.32
C ALA A 219 -10.74 20.32 -5.98
N TRP A 220 -11.73 20.87 -6.67
CA TRP A 220 -11.61 22.19 -7.30
C TRP A 220 -11.34 23.35 -6.33
N GLN A 221 -11.94 23.29 -5.14
CA GLN A 221 -11.68 24.26 -4.08
C GLN A 221 -10.26 24.12 -3.53
N ALA A 222 -9.77 22.88 -3.38
CA ALA A 222 -8.41 22.60 -2.94
C ALA A 222 -7.33 22.95 -3.98
N LEU A 223 -7.72 23.05 -5.26
CA LEU A 223 -6.81 23.40 -6.35
C LEU A 223 -6.49 24.90 -6.36
N ARG A 224 -5.20 25.25 -6.43
CA ARG A 224 -4.78 26.64 -6.59
C ARG A 224 -5.18 27.23 -7.95
N PRO A 225 -5.32 28.56 -8.08
CA PRO A 225 -5.35 29.20 -9.39
C PRO A 225 -4.10 28.85 -10.22
N GLY A 226 -4.29 28.51 -11.48
CA GLY A 226 -3.26 28.00 -12.40
C GLY A 226 -2.99 26.49 -12.30
N GLY A 227 -3.48 25.83 -11.25
CA GLY A 227 -3.30 24.40 -11.02
C GLY A 227 -4.09 23.51 -11.98
N VAL A 228 -3.76 22.22 -11.97
CA VAL A 228 -4.38 21.18 -12.81
C VAL A 228 -5.10 20.14 -11.96
N LEU A 229 -6.35 19.86 -12.28
CA LEU A 229 -7.14 18.75 -11.73
C LEU A 229 -7.35 17.70 -12.80
N VAL A 230 -6.90 16.48 -12.54
CA VAL A 230 -7.20 15.31 -13.36
C VAL A 230 -8.33 14.53 -12.71
N TYR A 231 -9.42 14.36 -13.45
CA TYR A 231 -10.56 13.52 -13.10
C TYR A 231 -10.49 12.23 -13.89
N SER A 232 -10.54 11.07 -13.23
CA SER A 232 -10.59 9.78 -13.90
C SER A 232 -11.60 8.84 -13.29
N THR A 233 -12.12 7.92 -14.12
CA THR A 233 -12.93 6.80 -13.66
C THR A 233 -12.61 5.52 -14.43
N CYS A 234 -12.88 4.42 -13.74
CA CYS A 234 -12.99 3.08 -14.29
C CYS A 234 -14.37 2.80 -14.93
N SER A 235 -15.15 3.83 -15.28
CA SER A 235 -16.51 3.70 -15.81
C SER A 235 -16.60 4.08 -17.28
N LEU A 236 -17.51 3.40 -17.98
CA LEU A 236 -17.83 3.69 -19.37
C LEU A 236 -19.14 4.47 -19.50
N THR A 237 -19.84 4.77 -18.40
CA THR A 237 -21.12 5.49 -18.49
C THR A 237 -20.91 6.97 -18.80
N TRP A 238 -21.85 7.55 -19.54
CA TRP A 238 -21.90 8.99 -19.75
C TRP A 238 -22.21 9.75 -18.44
N HIS A 239 -23.07 9.17 -17.60
CA HIS A 239 -23.55 9.76 -16.34
C HIS A 239 -22.45 9.99 -15.29
N GLU A 240 -21.45 9.11 -15.22
CA GLU A 240 -20.32 9.26 -14.29
C GLU A 240 -19.19 10.11 -14.87
N ASN A 241 -19.23 10.41 -16.17
CA ASN A 241 -18.09 11.00 -16.87
C ASN A 241 -18.47 12.36 -17.42
N GLU A 242 -18.91 12.42 -18.68
CA GLU A 242 -19.20 13.66 -19.38
C GLU A 242 -20.31 14.46 -18.68
N ALA A 243 -21.38 13.82 -18.18
CA ALA A 243 -22.48 14.50 -17.52
C ALA A 243 -22.04 15.33 -16.30
N ILE A 244 -21.21 14.73 -15.44
CA ILE A 244 -20.68 15.39 -14.23
C ILE A 244 -19.77 16.54 -14.61
N LEU A 245 -18.88 16.33 -15.59
CA LEU A 245 -17.94 17.35 -16.02
C LEU A 245 -18.63 18.49 -16.76
N GLU A 246 -19.62 18.22 -17.59
CA GLU A 246 -20.41 19.24 -18.31
C GLU A 246 -21.23 20.09 -17.33
N GLU A 247 -21.85 19.46 -16.33
CA GLU A 247 -22.52 20.18 -15.25
C GLU A 247 -21.55 21.06 -14.47
N PHE A 248 -20.41 20.49 -14.08
CA PHE A 248 -19.38 21.22 -13.36
C PHE A 248 -18.78 22.38 -14.16
N LEU A 249 -18.50 22.19 -15.44
CA LEU A 249 -17.97 23.23 -16.34
C LEU A 249 -18.99 24.36 -16.53
N ARG A 250 -20.28 24.03 -16.64
CA ARG A 250 -21.35 25.04 -16.70
C ARG A 250 -21.45 25.83 -15.40
N GLU A 251 -21.29 25.17 -14.25
CA GLU A 251 -21.28 25.84 -12.93
C GLU A 251 -20.06 26.74 -12.72
N ARG A 252 -18.91 26.43 -13.31
CA ARG A 252 -17.66 27.20 -13.13
C ARG A 252 -17.43 28.24 -14.23
N GLY A 253 -18.06 28.08 -15.40
CA GLY A 253 -17.88 28.97 -16.53
C GLY A 253 -16.40 29.11 -16.90
N ASP A 254 -15.96 30.35 -17.10
CA ASP A 254 -14.61 30.67 -17.53
C ASP A 254 -13.51 30.38 -16.51
N GLU A 255 -13.86 30.07 -15.26
CA GLU A 255 -12.87 29.69 -14.24
C GLU A 255 -12.24 28.32 -14.55
N ALA A 256 -12.94 27.45 -15.28
CA ALA A 256 -12.48 26.10 -15.61
C ALA A 256 -12.22 25.95 -17.11
N ALA A 257 -10.97 25.67 -17.47
CA ALA A 257 -10.58 25.32 -18.83
C ALA A 257 -10.35 23.81 -18.93
N VAL A 258 -10.81 23.18 -20.02
CA VAL A 258 -10.45 21.79 -20.33
C VAL A 258 -9.07 21.79 -21.00
N GLU A 259 -8.15 20.98 -20.50
CA GLU A 259 -6.85 20.77 -21.11
C GLU A 259 -6.95 19.68 -22.17
N ASP A 260 -6.34 19.91 -23.33
CA ASP A 260 -6.26 18.90 -24.38
C ASP A 260 -5.26 17.81 -24.00
N LEU A 261 -5.71 16.55 -24.04
CA LEU A 261 -4.92 15.36 -23.72
C LEU A 261 -4.33 14.68 -24.97
N SER A 262 -4.55 15.24 -26.17
CA SER A 262 -4.13 14.63 -27.43
C SER A 262 -2.62 14.43 -27.56
N PHE A 263 -1.85 15.21 -26.78
CA PHE A 263 -0.39 15.11 -26.71
C PHE A 263 0.11 13.83 -26.04
N LEU A 264 -0.73 13.09 -25.32
CA LEU A 264 -0.32 11.86 -24.66
C LEU A 264 -0.03 10.77 -25.73
N PRO A 265 1.14 10.13 -25.69
CA PRO A 265 1.52 9.21 -26.75
C PRO A 265 0.58 8.01 -26.85
N GLY A 266 0.17 7.68 -28.07
CA GLY A 266 -0.64 6.51 -28.37
C GLY A 266 -2.13 6.61 -28.02
N VAL A 267 -2.61 7.71 -27.41
CA VAL A 267 -4.03 7.88 -27.07
C VAL A 267 -4.70 9.09 -27.73
N GLY A 268 -3.97 9.91 -28.49
CA GLY A 268 -4.49 11.16 -29.05
C GLY A 268 -5.76 11.00 -29.90
N ALA A 269 -5.88 9.90 -30.66
CA ALA A 269 -7.07 9.63 -31.48
C ALA A 269 -8.35 9.30 -30.66
N ALA A 270 -8.20 8.99 -29.37
CA ALA A 270 -9.30 8.71 -28.47
C ALA A 270 -9.72 9.93 -27.62
N VAL A 271 -9.10 11.09 -27.87
CA VAL A 271 -9.48 12.35 -27.26
C VAL A 271 -10.61 12.98 -28.07
N SER A 272 -11.70 13.31 -27.41
CA SER A 272 -12.84 13.97 -28.03
C SER A 272 -12.52 15.42 -28.39
N SER A 273 -13.33 16.05 -29.23
CA SER A 273 -13.23 17.49 -29.53
C SER A 273 -13.35 18.38 -28.29
N ARG A 274 -13.91 17.86 -27.20
CA ARG A 274 -13.99 18.55 -25.90
C ARG A 274 -12.69 18.48 -25.11
N GLY A 275 -11.75 17.61 -25.47
CA GLY A 275 -10.50 17.35 -24.74
C GLY A 275 -10.58 16.17 -23.76
N PHE A 276 -11.71 15.44 -23.73
CA PHE A 276 -11.87 14.28 -22.85
C PHE A 276 -11.32 13.01 -23.51
N LEU A 277 -10.55 12.23 -22.77
CA LEU A 277 -10.01 10.95 -23.24
C LEU A 277 -10.90 9.79 -22.80
N ARG A 278 -11.34 8.99 -23.76
CA ARG A 278 -12.14 7.78 -23.51
C ARG A 278 -11.47 6.56 -24.11
N VAL A 279 -11.01 5.67 -23.23
CA VAL A 279 -10.32 4.43 -23.60
C VAL A 279 -11.33 3.30 -23.64
N TRP A 280 -11.55 2.76 -24.85
CA TRP A 280 -12.42 1.60 -25.04
C TRP A 280 -11.62 0.29 -25.07
N PRO A 281 -12.15 -0.80 -24.48
CA PRO A 281 -11.44 -2.08 -24.41
C PRO A 281 -10.99 -2.63 -25.77
N HIS A 282 -11.83 -2.50 -26.80
CA HIS A 282 -11.56 -3.05 -28.13
C HIS A 282 -10.59 -2.21 -28.96
N SER A 283 -10.45 -0.92 -28.65
CA SER A 283 -9.55 -0.01 -29.37
C SER A 283 -8.11 -0.12 -28.88
N PHE A 284 -7.91 -0.42 -27.59
CA PHE A 284 -6.59 -0.42 -26.94
C PHE A 284 -6.15 -1.78 -26.41
N ASP A 285 -7.04 -2.79 -26.44
CA ASP A 285 -6.87 -4.07 -25.77
C ASP A 285 -6.53 -3.94 -24.27
N THR A 286 -7.22 -3.01 -23.60
CA THR A 286 -7.12 -2.74 -22.17
C THR A 286 -8.48 -2.86 -21.48
N ASP A 287 -8.53 -2.54 -20.18
CA ASP A 287 -9.78 -2.19 -19.51
C ASP A 287 -10.34 -0.87 -20.08
N GLY A 288 -11.64 -0.63 -19.84
CA GLY A 288 -12.31 0.63 -20.18
C GLY A 288 -11.98 1.72 -19.16
N PHE A 289 -11.79 2.95 -19.64
CA PHE A 289 -11.34 4.04 -18.77
C PHE A 289 -11.75 5.42 -19.32
N PHE A 290 -11.92 6.39 -18.43
CA PHE A 290 -12.22 7.77 -18.77
C PHE A 290 -11.29 8.73 -18.03
N LEU A 291 -10.86 9.79 -18.72
CA LEU A 291 -9.95 10.80 -18.19
C LEU A 291 -10.30 12.19 -18.73
N ALA A 292 -10.32 13.18 -17.85
CA ALA A 292 -10.40 14.59 -18.21
C ALA A 292 -9.41 15.38 -17.35
N ALA A 293 -8.83 16.42 -17.92
CA ALA A 293 -7.97 17.35 -17.20
C ALA A 293 -8.56 18.75 -17.28
N LEU A 294 -8.63 19.42 -16.13
CA LEU A 294 -9.17 20.75 -15.98
C LEU A 294 -8.09 21.67 -15.39
N ARG A 295 -7.94 22.86 -15.96
CA ARG A 295 -7.11 23.93 -15.40
C ARG A 295 -7.98 25.01 -14.79
N LYS A 296 -7.64 25.42 -13.57
CA LYS A 296 -8.27 26.56 -12.89
C LYS A 296 -7.62 27.84 -13.37
N ARG A 297 -8.33 28.69 -14.10
CA ARG A 297 -7.77 29.95 -14.61
C ARG A 297 -7.44 30.90 -13.45
N SER A 298 -6.31 31.60 -13.54
CA SER A 298 -5.98 32.67 -12.60
C SER A 298 -6.87 33.88 -12.86
N ARG A 299 -7.61 34.36 -11.85
CA ARG A 299 -7.97 35.79 -11.82
C ARG A 299 -6.70 36.58 -11.51
N SER A 300 -6.54 37.74 -12.15
CA SER A 300 -5.33 38.58 -12.14
C SER A 300 -4.67 38.68 -10.76
N GLU A 301 -3.37 38.37 -10.75
CA GLU A 301 -2.37 38.48 -9.68
C GLU A 301 -2.78 37.95 -8.30
N CYS A 302 -2.39 36.70 -8.03
CA CYS A 302 -2.21 36.22 -6.67
C CYS A 302 -0.71 36.19 -6.38
N GLU A 303 -0.27 36.93 -5.37
CA GLU A 303 1.10 36.92 -4.87
C GLU A 303 1.60 35.47 -4.74
N HIS A 304 2.79 35.20 -5.29
CA HIS A 304 3.45 33.91 -5.14
C HIS A 304 3.75 33.67 -3.67
N ARG A 305 2.85 32.99 -2.98
CA ARG A 305 3.07 32.47 -1.63
C ARG A 305 4.09 31.32 -1.70
N PRO A 306 5.22 31.38 -0.95
CA PRO A 306 6.23 30.32 -0.93
C PRO A 306 5.60 28.97 -0.60
N LEU A 307 6.17 27.87 -1.12
CA LEU A 307 5.75 26.50 -0.82
C LEU A 307 5.50 26.29 0.69
N ASP A 308 6.39 26.84 1.53
CA ASP A 308 6.28 26.85 3.00
C ASP A 308 4.91 27.36 3.50
N SER A 309 4.45 28.51 3.00
CA SER A 309 3.16 29.06 3.42
C SER A 309 1.94 28.24 2.95
N ARG A 310 2.05 27.54 1.81
CA ARG A 310 1.00 26.64 1.31
C ARG A 310 0.96 25.37 2.12
N LEU A 311 2.11 24.77 2.36
CA LEU A 311 2.26 23.61 3.22
C LEU A 311 1.77 23.95 4.64
N ARG A 312 2.14 25.10 5.25
CA ARG A 312 1.57 25.55 6.54
C ARG A 312 0.05 25.70 6.52
N SER A 313 -0.54 26.22 5.44
CA SER A 313 -2.00 26.30 5.29
C SER A 313 -2.66 24.93 5.09
N VAL A 314 -1.92 23.96 4.55
CA VAL A 314 -2.35 22.57 4.38
C VAL A 314 -2.14 21.76 5.68
N CYS A 315 -1.22 22.19 6.56
CA CYS A 315 -0.72 21.42 7.70
C CYS A 315 -1.18 21.87 9.08
N GLY A 316 -1.56 23.14 9.24
CA GLY A 316 -1.71 23.75 10.57
C GLY A 316 -0.37 24.00 11.28
N SER A 317 -0.40 24.74 12.40
CA SER A 317 0.80 25.25 13.09
C SER A 317 1.44 24.24 14.06
N PHE A 318 2.65 23.76 13.72
CA PHE A 318 3.56 22.98 14.58
C PHE A 318 4.76 23.81 15.07
N SER A 319 5.21 23.55 16.31
CA SER A 319 6.49 24.06 16.82
C SER A 319 7.56 22.97 16.72
N LEU A 320 8.50 23.17 15.81
CA LEU A 320 9.70 22.34 15.66
C LEU A 320 10.87 23.02 16.37
N GLU A 321 11.59 22.26 17.19
CA GLU A 321 12.81 22.73 17.83
C GLU A 321 14.04 22.24 17.06
N PRO A 322 15.13 23.04 16.98
CA PRO A 322 16.40 22.55 16.45
C PRO A 322 16.85 21.32 17.23
N LEU A 323 17.39 20.31 16.52
CA LEU A 323 18.04 19.20 17.19
C LEU A 323 19.29 19.65 17.92
N GLU A 324 19.59 18.97 19.03
CA GLU A 324 20.88 19.09 19.71
C GLU A 324 22.03 18.88 18.70
N PRO A 325 23.10 19.71 18.75
CA PRO A 325 24.13 19.74 17.70
C PRO A 325 24.76 18.37 17.38
N GLU A 326 24.96 17.53 18.40
CA GLU A 326 25.55 16.19 18.24
C GLU A 326 24.58 15.20 17.57
N ALA A 327 23.29 15.32 17.84
CA ALA A 327 22.25 14.49 17.21
C ALA A 327 22.02 14.93 15.76
N ASP A 328 21.99 16.24 15.48
CA ASP A 328 21.88 16.78 14.12
C ASP A 328 23.01 16.26 13.22
N VAL A 329 24.27 16.29 13.69
CA VAL A 329 25.43 15.79 12.93
C VAL A 329 25.35 14.29 12.63
N ARG A 330 24.98 13.47 13.62
CA ARG A 330 24.83 12.00 13.46
C ARG A 330 23.73 11.61 12.47
N ILE A 331 22.60 12.32 12.54
CA ILE A 331 21.44 12.00 11.72
C ILE A 331 21.65 12.51 10.29
N ARG A 332 22.27 13.68 10.13
CA ARG A 332 22.68 14.20 8.82
C ARG A 332 23.65 13.28 8.11
N SER A 333 24.67 12.79 8.80
CA SER A 333 25.65 11.85 8.22
C SER A 333 25.00 10.54 7.77
N SER A 334 24.04 10.02 8.54
CA SER A 334 23.25 8.83 8.17
C SER A 334 22.34 9.07 6.97
N LEU A 335 21.68 10.23 6.88
CA LEU A 335 20.86 10.63 5.74
C LEU A 335 21.67 10.85 4.46
N LEU A 336 22.86 11.44 4.55
CA LEU A 336 23.74 11.64 3.39
C LEU A 336 24.20 10.33 2.76
N ALA A 337 24.32 9.26 3.56
CA ALA A 337 24.60 7.91 3.06
C ALA A 337 23.43 7.30 2.27
N VAL A 338 22.21 7.76 2.52
CA VAL A 338 20.95 7.27 1.93
C VAL A 338 20.51 8.07 0.70
N LEU A 339 20.74 9.39 0.71
CA LEU A 339 20.37 10.29 -0.37
C LEU A 339 21.13 9.91 -1.65
N GLY A 340 20.38 9.60 -2.71
CA GLY A 340 20.89 8.91 -3.90
C GLY A 340 21.56 9.80 -4.94
N SER A 341 21.10 11.04 -5.15
CA SER A 341 21.68 11.94 -6.17
C SER A 341 22.67 12.93 -5.57
N ASP A 342 23.74 13.25 -6.31
CA ASP A 342 24.73 14.27 -5.91
C ASP A 342 24.09 15.65 -5.68
N SER A 343 23.00 15.96 -6.39
CA SER A 343 22.22 17.18 -6.18
C SER A 343 21.44 17.21 -4.86
N ASP A 344 20.85 16.08 -4.45
CA ASP A 344 20.13 15.99 -3.17
C ASP A 344 21.11 16.04 -1.99
N ARG A 345 22.28 15.41 -2.16
CA ARG A 345 23.39 15.51 -1.21
C ARG A 345 23.90 16.94 -1.09
N GLN A 346 24.09 17.65 -2.20
CA GLN A 346 24.49 19.06 -2.19
C GLN A 346 23.46 19.95 -1.50
N ALA A 347 22.16 19.78 -1.78
CA ALA A 347 21.09 20.56 -1.18
C ALA A 347 20.93 20.32 0.33
N PHE A 348 21.23 19.10 0.80
CA PHE A 348 21.22 18.73 2.21
C PHE A 348 22.50 19.18 2.95
N CYS A 349 23.67 19.01 2.34
CA CYS A 349 24.98 19.43 2.87
C CYS A 349 25.13 20.95 2.98
N SER A 350 24.63 21.71 2.00
CA SER A 350 24.68 23.18 2.01
C SER A 350 23.80 23.81 3.10
N GLY A 351 22.88 23.03 3.69
CA GLY A 351 21.86 23.52 4.61
C GLY A 351 20.95 24.58 3.97
N SER A 352 20.88 24.66 2.64
CA SER A 352 20.14 25.71 1.93
C SER A 352 18.64 25.40 1.85
N GLU A 353 18.22 24.13 1.79
CA GLU A 353 16.82 23.76 1.52
C GLU A 353 16.16 22.83 2.54
N LEU A 354 16.90 21.94 3.22
CA LEU A 354 16.36 20.96 4.19
C LEU A 354 17.10 21.03 5.54
N ARG A 355 16.40 20.81 6.66
CA ARG A 355 16.89 20.81 8.04
C ARG A 355 16.25 19.67 8.84
N LEU A 356 16.93 19.23 9.90
CA LEU A 356 16.34 18.33 10.88
C LEU A 356 15.69 19.13 12.00
N GLY A 357 14.55 18.68 12.49
CA GLY A 357 13.86 19.25 13.66
C GLY A 357 13.29 18.18 14.56
N CYS A 358 13.18 18.48 15.86
CA CYS A 358 12.55 17.61 16.85
C CYS A 358 11.18 18.16 17.26
N ASN A 359 10.22 17.27 17.46
CA ASN A 359 8.94 17.59 18.09
C ASN A 359 9.12 17.83 19.60
N SER A 360 8.56 18.93 20.12
CA SER A 360 8.55 19.31 21.54
C SER A 360 7.73 18.40 22.47
N THR A 361 6.83 17.56 21.92
CA THR A 361 5.95 16.66 22.68
C THR A 361 6.35 15.18 22.66
N GLY A 362 7.45 14.79 21.98
CA GLY A 362 7.72 13.35 21.80
C GLY A 362 9.07 12.88 21.27
N GLY A 363 10.14 13.68 21.27
CA GLY A 363 11.49 13.17 20.95
C GLY A 363 11.67 12.66 19.50
N GLU A 364 10.72 12.97 18.61
CA GLU A 364 10.72 12.48 17.23
C GLU A 364 11.47 13.42 16.29
N VAL A 365 12.39 12.88 15.48
CA VAL A 365 13.21 13.62 14.50
C VAL A 365 12.55 13.63 13.13
N TRP A 366 12.59 14.77 12.45
CA TRP A 366 11.94 15.00 11.16
C TRP A 366 12.87 15.70 10.17
N LEU A 367 12.76 15.36 8.88
CA LEU A 367 13.37 16.09 7.78
C LEU A 367 12.39 17.16 7.30
N VAL A 368 12.75 18.43 7.41
CA VAL A 368 11.86 19.57 7.20
C VAL A 368 12.52 20.61 6.31
N PRO A 369 11.85 21.18 5.30
CA PRO A 369 12.44 22.27 4.53
C PRO A 369 12.84 23.46 5.42
N ARG A 370 13.98 24.10 5.14
CA ARG A 370 14.59 25.14 6.00
C ARG A 370 13.64 26.28 6.32
N ALA A 371 12.73 26.59 5.41
CA ALA A 371 11.73 27.64 5.56
C ALA A 371 10.84 27.47 6.83
N PHE A 372 10.65 26.23 7.30
CA PHE A 372 9.79 25.92 8.44
C PHE A 372 10.43 26.07 9.83
N ALA A 373 11.76 26.05 9.92
CA ALA A 373 12.47 25.94 11.21
C ALA A 373 12.69 27.28 11.95
N SER A 374 12.25 28.41 11.39
CA SER A 374 12.63 29.75 11.89
C SER A 374 11.51 30.57 12.56
N SER A 375 10.32 30.02 12.84
CA SER A 375 9.25 30.79 13.51
C SER A 375 8.97 30.26 14.92
N THR A 376 9.60 30.89 15.90
CA THR A 376 9.66 30.49 17.32
C THR A 376 8.46 30.88 18.20
N ARG A 377 7.35 31.39 17.69
CA ARG A 377 6.19 31.75 18.54
C ARG A 377 4.86 31.73 17.80
N THR A 378 3.95 30.83 18.18
CA THR A 378 2.61 31.19 18.71
C THR A 378 1.84 29.98 19.21
N ARG A 379 1.05 30.22 20.27
CA ARG A 379 0.24 29.28 21.04
C ARG A 379 -1.11 29.03 20.38
N SER A 380 -1.59 27.80 20.56
CA SER A 380 -2.97 27.29 20.56
C SER A 380 -3.47 26.55 19.32
N VAL A 381 -4.25 25.50 19.61
CA VAL A 381 -5.26 24.78 18.80
C VAL A 381 -4.84 23.44 18.14
N GLU A 382 -4.87 22.38 18.95
CA GLU A 382 -5.58 21.07 18.81
C GLU A 382 -5.94 20.40 17.45
N ALA A 383 -5.43 20.80 16.29
CA ALA A 383 -5.76 20.09 15.03
C ALA A 383 -4.67 20.14 13.96
N ALA A 384 -3.39 20.03 14.36
CA ALA A 384 -2.27 20.00 13.44
C ALA A 384 -1.77 18.55 13.29
N PHE A 385 -1.84 17.97 12.07
CA PHE A 385 -0.91 16.94 11.58
C PHE A 385 -1.00 16.81 10.04
N ASP A 386 0.18 16.68 9.43
CA ASP A 386 0.50 16.00 8.17
C ASP A 386 0.61 16.83 6.88
N VAL A 387 1.74 17.53 6.77
CA VAL A 387 2.38 17.98 5.52
C VAL A 387 3.88 17.81 5.64
N ALA A 388 4.47 17.14 4.64
CA ALA A 388 5.89 16.94 4.40
C ALA A 388 6.73 16.74 5.67
N ALA A 389 6.45 15.65 6.37
CA ALA A 389 7.22 15.23 7.51
C ALA A 389 7.55 13.74 7.27
N ALA A 390 8.76 13.45 6.78
CA ALA A 390 9.28 12.09 6.83
C ALA A 390 9.77 11.88 8.26
N LYS A 391 9.17 10.95 8.99
CA LYS A 391 9.59 10.55 10.34
C LYS A 391 10.98 9.91 10.23
N VAL A 392 12.00 10.56 10.77
CA VAL A 392 13.42 10.11 10.76
C VAL A 392 13.71 9.20 11.97
N MET A 393 12.70 8.86 12.78
CA MET A 393 12.85 8.09 14.03
C MET A 393 13.26 6.61 13.89
N GLU A 394 13.48 6.10 12.68
CA GLU A 394 14.13 4.81 12.49
C GLU A 394 15.66 4.92 12.29
N LEU A 395 16.19 6.11 12.02
CA LEU A 395 17.62 6.34 11.77
C LEU A 395 18.42 6.70 13.05
N CYS A 396 17.76 6.84 14.20
CA CYS A 396 18.36 7.49 15.38
C CYS A 396 18.52 6.59 16.62
N SER A 397 18.06 5.34 16.59
CA SER A 397 18.21 4.39 17.71
C SER A 397 19.37 3.43 17.49
N SER A 398 20.59 3.97 17.39
CA SER A 398 21.75 3.32 18.02
C SER A 398 22.92 4.30 18.07
N SER A 399 23.34 4.60 19.30
CA SER A 399 24.67 5.10 19.58
C SER A 399 25.70 4.06 19.13
N ASP A 400 26.61 4.53 18.28
CA ASP A 400 27.78 3.92 17.67
C ASP A 400 28.43 2.72 18.37
N ARG A 401 28.58 1.62 17.60
CA ARG A 401 29.89 1.13 17.12
C ARG A 401 29.75 0.18 15.92
N ALA A 402 29.86 0.78 14.74
CA ALA A 402 30.63 0.38 13.55
C ALA A 402 30.43 -1.03 12.95
N PHE A 403 29.76 -1.13 11.80
CA PHE A 403 30.30 -1.02 10.42
C PHE A 403 30.99 -2.28 9.88
N SER A 404 30.26 -3.09 9.08
CA SER A 404 30.83 -3.85 7.96
C SER A 404 29.77 -4.22 6.89
N ALA A 405 29.52 -3.24 6.02
CA ALA A 405 29.36 -3.31 4.56
C ALA A 405 28.59 -4.48 3.88
N VAL A 406 27.48 -4.11 3.23
CA VAL A 406 27.08 -4.20 1.78
C VAL A 406 28.05 -4.87 0.78
N ALA A 407 28.75 -5.95 1.11
CA ALA A 407 29.62 -6.65 0.18
C ALA A 407 29.45 -8.17 0.25
N ALA A 408 28.31 -8.66 -0.24
CA ALA A 408 28.10 -10.00 -0.83
C ALA A 408 26.69 -10.05 -1.47
N GLY A 409 26.50 -9.39 -2.62
CA GLY A 409 26.43 -10.11 -3.90
C GLY A 409 25.08 -10.82 -4.06
N ALA A 410 24.22 -10.48 -5.02
CA ALA A 410 24.56 -10.39 -6.44
C ALA A 410 25.62 -11.41 -6.91
N THR A 411 25.80 -12.53 -6.20
CA THR A 411 26.70 -13.62 -6.57
C THR A 411 25.91 -14.91 -6.78
N ALA A 412 25.01 -14.84 -7.76
CA ALA A 412 24.77 -15.95 -8.67
C ALA A 412 24.55 -15.50 -10.13
N ALA A 413 24.57 -14.19 -10.42
CA ALA A 413 24.70 -13.70 -11.79
C ALA A 413 25.62 -12.47 -11.81
N PHE A 414 26.90 -12.75 -12.15
CA PHE A 414 27.99 -11.83 -12.49
C PHE A 414 28.65 -10.97 -11.38
N ASN A 415 29.76 -11.49 -10.86
CA ASN A 415 30.85 -10.75 -10.20
C ASN A 415 31.78 -10.19 -11.30
N PRO A 416 32.33 -8.96 -11.18
CA PRO A 416 33.50 -8.75 -10.31
C PRO A 416 33.41 -7.48 -9.42
N ARG A 417 33.85 -7.62 -8.17
CA ARG A 417 34.13 -6.59 -7.14
C ARG A 417 35.41 -5.77 -7.42
N PRO A 418 35.80 -4.75 -6.59
CA PRO A 418 35.06 -3.96 -5.57
C PRO A 418 35.36 -2.42 -5.56
N SER A 419 34.48 -1.60 -4.93
CA SER A 419 34.82 -0.70 -3.79
C SER A 419 33.66 0.18 -3.29
N SER A 420 33.23 -0.11 -2.05
CA SER A 420 32.59 0.72 -1.00
C SER A 420 31.36 1.64 -1.27
N CYS A 421 30.16 1.17 -0.90
CA CYS A 421 29.01 1.99 -0.46
C CYS A 421 28.14 1.18 0.53
N SER A 422 27.87 1.71 1.73
CA SER A 422 27.04 1.16 2.81
C SER A 422 26.01 2.24 3.20
N GLY A 423 24.69 2.06 3.35
CA GLY A 423 23.80 0.91 3.42
C GLY A 423 22.69 1.22 4.44
N LEU A 424 21.47 1.49 3.97
CA LEU A 424 20.23 1.82 4.71
C LEU A 424 19.91 0.84 5.88
N VAL A 425 19.39 1.35 7.01
CA VAL A 425 18.93 0.51 8.14
C VAL A 425 17.43 0.21 7.97
N GLU A 426 17.09 -1.07 7.87
CA GLU A 426 15.72 -1.61 7.89
C GLU A 426 15.40 -2.02 9.35
N ASP A 427 14.28 -1.60 9.95
CA ASP A 427 13.95 -1.97 11.35
C ASP A 427 13.03 -3.21 11.48
N ALA A 428 12.85 -3.67 12.72
CA ALA A 428 12.01 -4.84 13.01
C ALA A 428 10.53 -4.62 12.69
N ALA A 429 10.02 -3.40 12.79
CA ALA A 429 8.62 -3.08 12.53
C ALA A 429 8.28 -3.18 11.02
N ALA A 430 9.19 -2.75 10.15
CA ALA A 430 9.07 -2.88 8.70
C ALA A 430 9.07 -4.36 8.26
N TYR A 431 10.00 -5.15 8.82
CA TYR A 431 10.01 -6.60 8.62
C TYR A 431 8.74 -7.27 9.15
N ASN A 432 8.26 -6.86 10.33
CA ASN A 432 7.05 -7.40 10.93
C ASN A 432 5.80 -7.09 10.10
N ALA A 433 5.69 -5.89 9.52
CA ALA A 433 4.57 -5.55 8.63
C ALA A 433 4.58 -6.38 7.34
N LEU A 434 5.76 -6.65 6.77
CA LEU A 434 5.94 -7.52 5.61
C LEU A 434 5.65 -8.99 5.95
N LEU A 435 6.11 -9.45 7.12
CA LEU A 435 5.83 -10.79 7.65
C LEU A 435 4.34 -10.99 7.90
N ASP A 436 3.65 -10.02 8.49
CA ASP A 436 2.21 -10.07 8.72
C ASP A 436 1.41 -10.07 7.42
N ALA A 437 1.83 -9.29 6.43
CA ALA A 437 1.23 -9.28 5.10
C ALA A 437 1.41 -10.64 4.39
N CYS A 438 2.57 -11.29 4.58
CA CYS A 438 2.81 -12.65 4.07
C CYS A 438 1.97 -13.69 4.82
N ALA A 439 1.77 -13.53 6.12
CA ALA A 439 1.03 -14.47 6.97
C ALA A 439 -0.47 -14.55 6.65
N ASP A 440 -0.99 -13.69 5.78
CA ASP A 440 -2.39 -13.75 5.36
C ASP A 440 -2.65 -14.70 4.15
N ASP A 441 -1.62 -15.20 3.47
CA ASP A 441 -1.73 -16.15 2.34
C ASP A 441 -1.66 -17.61 2.82
N GLU A 442 -2.65 -18.44 2.44
CA GLU A 442 -2.80 -19.84 2.89
C GLU A 442 -1.83 -20.83 2.23
N LYS A 443 -1.23 -20.52 1.08
CA LYS A 443 -0.43 -21.49 0.31
C LYS A 443 1.07 -21.18 0.26
N LEU A 444 1.45 -19.91 0.24
CA LEU A 444 2.86 -19.49 0.11
C LEU A 444 3.31 -18.53 1.21
N GLY A 445 2.43 -18.22 2.16
CA GLY A 445 2.69 -17.29 3.26
C GLY A 445 3.87 -17.70 4.13
N LEU A 446 4.05 -19.00 4.40
CA LEU A 446 5.17 -19.49 5.21
C LEU A 446 6.53 -19.33 4.51
N ALA A 447 6.67 -19.75 3.26
CA ALA A 447 7.94 -19.63 2.53
C ALA A 447 8.39 -18.17 2.37
N ALA A 448 7.44 -17.27 2.09
CA ALA A 448 7.68 -15.84 2.05
C ALA A 448 8.04 -15.27 3.43
N ALA A 449 7.34 -15.69 4.50
CA ALA A 449 7.64 -15.24 5.85
C ALA A 449 9.01 -15.76 6.34
N GLU A 450 9.39 -17.01 6.05
CA GLU A 450 10.71 -17.54 6.38
C GLU A 450 11.83 -16.83 5.60
N LEU A 451 11.56 -16.43 4.35
CA LEU A 451 12.46 -15.60 3.57
C LEU A 451 12.64 -14.23 4.21
N TRP A 452 11.56 -13.58 4.66
CA TRP A 452 11.63 -12.30 5.36
C TRP A 452 12.30 -12.43 6.73
N LYS A 453 12.10 -13.52 7.48
CA LYS A 453 12.85 -13.80 8.71
C LYS A 453 14.33 -13.98 8.42
N ARG A 454 14.68 -14.76 7.39
CA ARG A 454 16.07 -14.95 6.98
C ARG A 454 16.67 -13.60 6.58
N ARG A 455 15.94 -12.79 5.82
CA ARG A 455 16.33 -11.42 5.46
C ARG A 455 16.52 -10.53 6.69
N MET A 456 15.59 -10.57 7.64
CA MET A 456 15.67 -9.87 8.93
C MET A 456 16.92 -10.28 9.71
N SER A 457 17.20 -11.58 9.79
CA SER A 457 18.41 -12.12 10.43
C SER A 457 19.69 -11.72 9.69
N THR A 458 19.68 -11.73 8.36
CA THR A 458 20.82 -11.32 7.52
C THR A 458 21.02 -9.80 7.48
N ALA A 459 19.96 -9.03 7.71
CA ALA A 459 19.97 -7.59 7.88
C ALA A 459 20.41 -7.18 9.30
N GLY A 460 20.69 -8.15 10.18
CA GLY A 460 21.12 -7.90 11.55
C GLY A 460 20.00 -7.40 12.48
N VAL A 461 18.75 -7.45 12.01
CA VAL A 461 17.58 -7.04 12.78
C VAL A 461 17.16 -8.20 13.67
N ALA A 462 17.15 -7.97 14.99
CA ALA A 462 16.79 -9.01 15.95
C ALA A 462 15.28 -9.31 15.87
N PRO A 463 14.87 -10.56 15.62
CA PRO A 463 13.46 -10.93 15.61
C PRO A 463 12.86 -10.69 16.99
N ASP A 464 11.69 -10.07 17.03
CA ASP A 464 10.97 -9.75 18.26
C ASP A 464 9.72 -10.64 18.42
N SER A 465 8.97 -10.39 19.49
CA SER A 465 7.73 -11.09 19.81
C SER A 465 6.70 -11.07 18.67
N ALA A 466 6.63 -9.96 17.91
CA ALA A 466 5.73 -9.81 16.78
C ALA A 466 6.24 -10.57 15.54
N THR A 467 7.56 -10.60 15.30
CA THR A 467 8.19 -11.40 14.23
C THR A 467 7.81 -12.88 14.34
N PHE A 468 7.99 -13.45 15.54
CA PHE A 468 7.66 -14.84 15.78
C PHE A 468 6.14 -15.07 15.77
N GLY A 469 5.34 -14.10 16.19
CA GLY A 469 3.88 -14.13 16.05
C GLY A 469 3.43 -14.27 14.59
N ALA A 470 3.99 -13.45 13.69
CA ALA A 470 3.69 -13.49 12.26
C ALA A 470 4.12 -14.82 11.60
N LEU A 471 5.31 -15.34 11.95
CA LEU A 471 5.80 -16.64 11.46
C LEU A 471 4.95 -17.81 11.92
N LEU A 472 4.54 -17.81 13.20
CA LEU A 472 3.65 -18.83 13.76
C LEU A 472 2.27 -18.78 13.10
N LYS A 473 1.74 -17.58 12.84
CA LYS A 473 0.48 -17.37 12.12
C LYS A 473 0.57 -17.89 10.68
N ALA A 474 1.65 -17.59 9.98
CA ALA A 474 1.90 -18.09 8.62
C ALA A 474 2.00 -19.63 8.60
N ALA A 475 2.74 -20.23 9.54
CA ALA A 475 2.87 -21.69 9.66
C ALA A 475 1.51 -22.36 9.95
N ALA A 476 0.70 -21.78 10.83
CA ALA A 476 -0.63 -22.28 11.13
C ALA A 476 -1.56 -22.25 9.90
N ARG A 477 -1.53 -21.19 9.09
CA ARG A 477 -2.35 -21.10 7.86
C ARG A 477 -1.92 -22.07 6.76
N CYS A 478 -0.62 -22.33 6.64
CA CYS A 478 -0.09 -23.33 5.71
C CYS A 478 -0.23 -24.78 6.22
N GLU A 479 -0.88 -25.00 7.37
CA GLU A 479 -1.06 -26.32 8.01
C GLU A 479 0.27 -27.06 8.29
N ASP A 480 1.39 -26.33 8.42
CA ASP A 480 2.73 -26.89 8.70
C ASP A 480 3.06 -26.81 10.20
N CYS A 481 2.73 -27.89 10.92
CA CYS A 481 2.96 -27.98 12.36
C CYS A 481 4.45 -28.13 12.71
N ASP A 482 5.27 -28.70 11.82
CA ASP A 482 6.72 -28.80 11.99
C ASP A 482 7.37 -27.42 11.99
N ALA A 483 6.99 -26.55 11.05
CA ALA A 483 7.44 -25.18 11.00
C ALA A 483 7.01 -24.39 12.24
N ALA A 484 5.75 -24.54 12.68
CA ALA A 484 5.26 -23.89 13.88
C ALA A 484 6.08 -24.27 15.13
N ARG A 485 6.42 -25.57 15.29
CA ARG A 485 7.30 -26.04 16.38
C ARG A 485 8.71 -25.47 16.28
N ARG A 486 9.30 -25.45 15.08
CA ARG A 486 10.64 -24.89 14.85
C ARG A 486 10.70 -23.42 15.22
N TRP A 487 9.73 -22.62 14.77
CA TRP A 487 9.69 -21.19 15.06
C TRP A 487 9.42 -20.88 16.53
N PHE A 488 8.60 -21.68 17.21
CA PHE A 488 8.39 -21.54 18.65
C PHE A 488 9.68 -21.82 19.45
N ARG A 489 10.40 -22.90 19.12
CA ARG A 489 11.69 -23.19 19.76
C ARG A 489 12.75 -22.13 19.45
N ALA A 490 12.76 -21.62 18.23
CA ALA A 490 13.65 -20.54 17.84
C ALA A 490 13.35 -19.23 18.60
N MET A 491 12.09 -18.96 18.91
CA MET A 491 11.66 -17.83 19.74
C MET A 491 12.16 -17.96 21.18
N GLU A 492 12.00 -19.14 21.79
CA GLU A 492 12.49 -19.39 23.16
C GLU A 492 14.03 -19.34 23.22
N ALA A 493 14.70 -19.89 22.20
CA ALA A 493 16.17 -19.80 22.09
C ALA A 493 16.67 -18.36 21.89
N ALA A 494 15.84 -17.47 21.33
CA ALA A 494 16.11 -16.04 21.23
C ALA A 494 15.82 -15.26 22.52
N GLY A 495 15.43 -15.95 23.62
CA GLY A 495 15.13 -15.33 24.91
C GLY A 495 13.75 -14.66 24.97
N ILE A 496 12.86 -14.93 24.02
CA ILE A 496 11.52 -14.34 23.96
C ILE A 496 10.51 -15.35 24.52
N PRO A 497 9.87 -15.08 25.67
CA PRO A 497 8.92 -16.01 26.26
C PRO A 497 7.62 -16.06 25.44
N GLY A 498 7.08 -17.26 25.27
CA GLY A 498 5.76 -17.45 24.67
C GLY A 498 4.65 -16.96 25.59
N ASP A 499 3.64 -16.32 25.01
CA ASP A 499 2.39 -15.96 25.70
C ASP A 499 1.25 -16.92 25.31
N VAL A 500 0.08 -16.78 25.94
CA VAL A 500 -1.10 -17.61 25.66
C VAL A 500 -1.45 -17.64 24.17
N VAL A 501 -1.27 -16.52 23.45
CA VAL A 501 -1.58 -16.41 22.02
C VAL A 501 -0.62 -17.25 21.20
N LYS A 502 0.69 -17.18 21.46
CA LYS A 502 1.71 -17.93 20.71
C LYS A 502 1.60 -19.43 20.93
N TYR A 503 1.39 -19.86 22.18
CA TYR A 503 1.12 -21.27 22.48
C TYR A 503 -0.17 -21.75 21.79
N SER A 504 -1.25 -20.95 21.83
CA SER A 504 -2.51 -21.29 21.16
C SER A 504 -2.39 -21.33 19.64
N THR A 505 -1.50 -20.54 19.05
CA THR A 505 -1.24 -20.51 17.60
C THR A 505 -0.53 -21.78 17.14
N VAL A 506 0.43 -22.29 17.93
CA VAL A 506 1.07 -23.59 17.65
C VAL A 506 0.06 -24.73 17.81
N CYS A 507 -0.82 -24.68 18.83
CA CYS A 507 -1.95 -25.61 18.94
C CYS A 507 -2.85 -25.58 17.70
N ASP A 508 -3.18 -24.40 17.16
CA ASP A 508 -3.99 -24.27 15.93
C ASP A 508 -3.27 -24.84 14.70
N ALA A 509 -1.95 -24.69 14.59
CA ALA A 509 -1.16 -25.30 13.52
C ALA A 509 -1.26 -26.83 13.54
N HIS A 510 -1.07 -27.46 14.70
CA HIS A 510 -1.25 -28.91 14.89
C HIS A 510 -2.70 -29.35 14.61
N ALA A 511 -3.68 -28.57 15.06
CA ALA A 511 -5.09 -28.85 14.82
C ALA A 511 -5.45 -28.82 13.34
N ARG A 512 -4.91 -27.85 12.58
CA ARG A 512 -5.12 -27.74 11.14
C ARG A 512 -4.45 -28.87 10.38
N ALA A 513 -3.26 -29.28 10.79
CA ALA A 513 -2.55 -30.44 10.23
C ALA A 513 -3.21 -31.80 10.56
N GLY A 514 -4.23 -31.83 11.43
CA GLY A 514 -4.88 -33.07 11.88
C GLY A 514 -4.09 -33.84 12.94
N ASP A 515 -3.02 -33.28 13.50
CA ASP A 515 -2.21 -33.87 14.56
C ASP A 515 -2.82 -33.57 15.93
N MET A 516 -3.79 -34.40 16.34
CA MET A 516 -4.47 -34.28 17.62
C MET A 516 -3.52 -34.43 18.82
N LEU A 517 -2.60 -35.40 18.78
CA LEU A 517 -1.69 -35.67 19.90
C LEU A 517 -0.71 -34.52 20.10
N GLY A 518 -0.19 -33.93 19.02
CA GLY A 518 0.65 -32.75 19.07
C GLY A 518 -0.09 -31.54 19.65
N ALA A 519 -1.35 -31.31 19.26
CA ALA A 519 -2.16 -30.22 19.80
C ALA A 519 -2.40 -30.39 21.32
N GLU A 520 -2.65 -31.61 21.81
CA GLU A 520 -2.81 -31.89 23.24
C GLU A 520 -1.53 -31.64 24.04
N ALA A 521 -0.39 -32.06 23.51
CA ALA A 521 0.92 -31.85 24.13
C ALA A 521 1.26 -30.35 24.28
N TRP A 522 0.90 -29.53 23.29
CA TRP A 522 1.11 -28.08 23.37
C TRP A 522 0.17 -27.39 24.36
N LEU A 523 -1.06 -27.86 24.53
CA LEU A 523 -1.93 -27.37 25.62
C LEU A 523 -1.37 -27.73 27.00
N GLN A 524 -0.82 -28.94 27.16
CA GLN A 524 -0.14 -29.32 28.40
C GLN A 524 1.11 -28.48 28.65
N SER A 525 1.86 -28.16 27.59
CA SER A 525 3.04 -27.28 27.67
C SER A 525 2.65 -25.86 28.09
N LEU A 526 1.54 -25.32 27.56
CA LEU A 526 0.97 -24.03 27.99
C LEU A 526 0.67 -24.04 29.50
N ARG A 527 0.07 -25.12 30.02
CA ARG A 527 -0.20 -25.28 31.46
C ARG A 527 1.08 -25.44 32.28
N GLY A 528 2.06 -26.19 31.77
CA GLY A 528 3.37 -26.36 32.39
C GLY A 528 4.13 -25.04 32.53
N ALA A 529 3.96 -24.13 31.57
CA ALA A 529 4.46 -22.75 31.61
C ALA A 529 3.68 -21.83 32.58
N ARG A 530 2.74 -22.38 33.37
CA ARG A 530 1.84 -21.67 34.31
C ARG A 530 0.95 -20.61 33.63
N LEU A 531 0.75 -20.71 32.32
CA LEU A 531 -0.19 -19.89 31.58
C LEU A 531 -1.59 -20.54 31.62
N ARG A 532 -2.64 -19.72 31.65
CA ARG A 532 -4.02 -20.22 31.67
C ARG A 532 -4.54 -20.41 30.24
N PRO A 533 -4.96 -21.62 29.82
CA PRO A 533 -5.57 -21.80 28.52
C PRO A 533 -6.92 -21.05 28.43
N ASN A 534 -7.18 -20.47 27.27
CA ASN A 534 -8.42 -19.74 26.97
C ASN A 534 -9.33 -20.54 26.01
N VAL A 535 -10.53 -20.02 25.72
CA VAL A 535 -11.50 -20.64 24.80
C VAL A 535 -10.89 -20.97 23.43
N VAL A 536 -10.00 -20.12 22.92
CA VAL A 536 -9.31 -20.34 21.63
C VAL A 536 -8.46 -21.62 21.68
N SER A 537 -7.72 -21.83 22.76
CA SER A 537 -6.87 -23.01 22.95
C SER A 537 -7.68 -24.31 22.97
N PHE A 538 -8.83 -24.32 23.63
CA PHE A 538 -9.74 -25.47 23.64
C PHE A 538 -10.47 -25.66 22.29
N SER A 539 -10.81 -24.56 21.61
CA SER A 539 -11.44 -24.62 20.28
C SER A 539 -10.51 -25.23 19.24
N SER A 540 -9.21 -24.92 19.28
CA SER A 540 -8.20 -25.55 18.42
C SER A 540 -8.11 -27.06 18.67
N LEU A 541 -8.21 -27.53 19.91
CA LEU A 541 -8.24 -28.98 20.19
C LEU A 541 -9.48 -29.68 19.66
N LEU A 542 -10.66 -29.05 19.79
CA LEU A 542 -11.90 -29.60 19.24
C LEU A 542 -11.81 -29.71 17.71
N LYS A 543 -11.20 -28.73 17.05
CA LYS A 543 -10.91 -28.76 15.61
C LYS A 543 -9.92 -29.86 15.24
N ALA A 544 -8.90 -30.11 16.07
CA ALA A 544 -7.96 -31.21 15.87
C ALA A 544 -8.66 -32.58 15.94
N CYS A 545 -9.52 -32.78 16.95
CA CYS A 545 -10.30 -34.01 17.12
C CYS A 545 -11.31 -34.22 15.97
N GLU A 546 -11.86 -33.13 15.43
CA GLU A 546 -12.72 -33.15 14.24
C GLU A 546 -11.97 -33.70 13.02
N ARG A 547 -10.78 -33.18 12.71
CA ARG A 547 -9.98 -33.62 11.55
C ARG A 547 -9.38 -35.02 11.73
N ALA A 548 -9.11 -35.42 12.97
CA ALA A 548 -8.64 -36.77 13.30
C ALA A 548 -9.76 -37.81 13.35
N ALA A 549 -11.03 -37.41 13.19
CA ALA A 549 -12.21 -38.28 13.34
C ALA A 549 -12.26 -39.02 14.70
N GLU A 550 -11.87 -38.33 15.78
CA GLU A 550 -11.78 -38.88 17.15
C GLU A 550 -12.82 -38.25 18.10
N PRO A 551 -14.10 -38.66 18.01
CA PRO A 551 -15.19 -37.99 18.71
C PRO A 551 -15.16 -38.18 20.23
N HIS A 552 -14.66 -39.32 20.72
CA HIS A 552 -14.53 -39.58 22.15
C HIS A 552 -13.58 -38.60 22.85
N ARG A 553 -12.48 -38.25 22.17
CA ARG A 553 -11.53 -37.23 22.62
C ARG A 553 -12.13 -35.83 22.55
N ALA A 554 -12.90 -35.52 21.50
CA ALA A 554 -13.61 -34.26 21.38
C ALA A 554 -14.58 -34.02 22.56
N VAL A 555 -15.35 -35.04 22.95
CA VAL A 555 -16.25 -34.98 24.13
C VAL A 555 -15.47 -34.82 25.43
N LEU A 556 -14.33 -35.48 25.59
CA LEU A 556 -13.47 -35.34 26.77
C LEU A 556 -12.97 -33.90 26.93
N TRP A 557 -12.50 -33.27 25.84
CA TRP A 557 -12.04 -31.89 25.87
C TRP A 557 -13.17 -30.89 26.09
N LEU A 558 -14.36 -31.14 25.54
CA LEU A 558 -15.55 -30.34 25.82
C LEU A 558 -15.94 -30.41 27.30
N LYS A 559 -15.94 -31.60 27.92
CA LYS A 559 -16.19 -31.77 29.36
C LYS A 559 -15.16 -31.02 30.21
N ARG A 560 -13.88 -31.07 29.83
CA ARG A 560 -12.81 -30.33 30.50
C ARG A 560 -12.96 -28.82 30.34
N LEU A 561 -13.48 -28.34 29.21
CA LEU A 561 -13.84 -26.93 29.03
C LEU A 561 -14.97 -26.51 29.97
N CYS A 562 -16.01 -27.36 30.14
CA CYS A 562 -17.12 -27.10 31.07
C CYS A 562 -16.71 -27.09 32.55
N GLN A 563 -15.60 -27.73 32.91
CA GLN A 563 -15.08 -27.78 34.28
C GLN A 563 -14.30 -26.52 34.67
N VAL A 564 -14.01 -25.62 33.73
CA VAL A 564 -13.35 -24.34 34.02
C VAL A 564 -14.45 -23.29 34.24
N GLU A 565 -14.65 -22.85 35.48
CA GLU A 565 -15.77 -21.97 35.90
C GLU A 565 -15.89 -20.66 35.11
N GLU A 566 -14.79 -20.15 34.53
CA GLU A 566 -14.75 -18.91 33.75
C GLU A 566 -15.22 -19.05 32.28
N PHE A 567 -15.43 -20.26 31.76
CA PHE A 567 -15.72 -20.47 30.33
C PHE A 567 -17.01 -21.26 30.09
N ARG A 568 -17.93 -20.65 29.35
CA ARG A 568 -19.10 -21.35 28.80
C ARG A 568 -18.81 -21.83 27.37
N PRO A 569 -18.94 -23.13 27.06
CA PRO A 569 -18.85 -23.61 25.70
C PRO A 569 -19.89 -22.90 24.82
N ASN A 570 -19.46 -22.45 23.65
CA ASN A 570 -20.32 -21.79 22.67
C ASN A 570 -20.77 -22.78 21.57
N ALA A 571 -21.74 -22.40 20.75
CA ALA A 571 -22.25 -23.24 19.65
C ALA A 571 -21.14 -23.82 18.74
N PRO A 572 -20.05 -23.09 18.40
CA PRO A 572 -18.90 -23.65 17.69
C PRO A 572 -18.25 -24.89 18.35
N CYS A 573 -18.21 -24.97 19.68
CA CYS A 573 -17.62 -26.11 20.40
C CYS A 573 -18.46 -27.38 20.22
N TYR A 574 -19.78 -27.28 20.38
CA TYR A 574 -20.70 -28.41 20.16
C TYR A 574 -20.78 -28.82 18.69
N ALA A 575 -20.73 -27.85 17.77
CA ALA A 575 -20.68 -28.10 16.34
C ALA A 575 -19.42 -28.87 15.92
N ALA A 576 -18.26 -28.59 16.53
CA ALA A 576 -17.02 -29.32 16.29
C ALA A 576 -17.11 -30.78 16.74
N VAL A 577 -17.68 -31.05 17.92
CA VAL A 577 -17.93 -32.43 18.39
C VAL A 577 -18.87 -33.18 17.45
N ALA A 578 -19.93 -32.52 16.98
CA ALA A 578 -20.86 -33.13 16.03
C ALA A 578 -20.22 -33.43 14.67
N ARG A 579 -19.34 -32.54 14.18
CA ARG A 579 -18.57 -32.78 12.95
C ARG A 579 -17.56 -33.92 13.14
N ALA A 580 -16.95 -34.06 14.31
CA ALA A 580 -16.08 -35.19 14.64
C ALA A 580 -16.83 -36.54 14.58
N TYR A 581 -18.04 -36.64 15.15
CA TYR A 581 -18.88 -37.84 15.03
C TYR A 581 -19.29 -38.12 13.58
N GLY A 582 -19.55 -37.06 12.79
CA GLY A 582 -19.82 -37.19 11.36
C GLY A 582 -18.62 -37.73 10.57
N ALA A 583 -17.41 -37.24 10.87
CA ALA A 583 -16.17 -37.71 10.25
C ALA A 583 -15.82 -39.16 10.65
N ALA A 584 -16.20 -39.59 11.84
CA ALA A 584 -16.04 -40.96 12.34
C ALA A 584 -17.12 -41.95 11.83
N GLY A 585 -18.09 -41.47 11.04
CA GLY A 585 -19.14 -42.33 10.46
C GLY A 585 -20.32 -42.65 11.39
N ASP A 586 -20.53 -41.89 12.48
CA ASP A 586 -21.69 -42.05 13.38
C ASP A 586 -22.67 -40.86 13.26
N PRO A 587 -23.60 -40.91 12.30
CA PRO A 587 -24.54 -39.81 12.06
C PRO A 587 -25.61 -39.67 13.15
N GLN A 588 -25.88 -40.71 13.95
CA GLN A 588 -26.84 -40.63 15.06
C GLN A 588 -26.23 -39.89 16.25
N ALA A 589 -24.97 -40.19 16.62
CA ALA A 589 -24.25 -39.45 17.64
C ALA A 589 -23.99 -37.99 17.22
N ALA A 590 -23.72 -37.74 15.93
CA ALA A 590 -23.59 -36.38 15.40
C ALA A 590 -24.86 -35.53 15.58
N ARG A 591 -26.05 -36.11 15.35
CA ARG A 591 -27.34 -35.42 15.57
C ARG A 591 -27.60 -35.12 17.05
N ARG A 592 -27.26 -36.06 17.95
CA ARG A 592 -27.36 -35.87 19.40
C ARG A 592 -26.43 -34.76 19.90
N ALA A 593 -25.19 -34.71 19.41
CA ALA A 593 -24.23 -33.66 19.75
C ALA A 593 -24.68 -32.27 19.26
N ARG A 594 -25.34 -32.17 18.09
CA ARG A 594 -25.92 -30.90 17.60
C ARG A 594 -27.10 -30.42 18.44
N ALA A 595 -27.91 -31.32 18.98
CA ALA A 595 -29.05 -30.98 19.82
C ALA A 595 -28.65 -30.52 21.23
N ALA A 596 -27.39 -30.72 21.63
CA ALA A 596 -26.81 -30.26 22.90
C ALA A 596 -26.14 -28.87 22.80
N SER A 597 -26.04 -28.30 21.59
CA SER A 597 -25.65 -26.90 21.33
C SER A 597 -26.78 -25.94 21.67
#